data_AF-A0A095C330-F1
#
_entry.id   AF-A0A095C330-F1
#
_cell.length_a   1.000
_cell.length_b   1.000
_cell.length_c   1.000
_cell.angle_alpha   90.00
_cell.angle_beta   90.00
_cell.angle_gamma   90.00
#
_symmetry.space_group_name_H-M   'P 1'
#
loop_
_entity.id
_entity.type
_entity.pdbx_description
1 polymer ?
#
loop_
_entity_poly.entity_id
_entity_poly.type
_entity_poly.pdbx_seq_one_letter_code
_entity_poly.pdbx_strand_id
1 'polypeptide(L)' 'MIPEPSKKYPLKSDEQIAWILAHPAMSPWLKQALRTARERDPNAVLNDLEVLRHVMNSKISDCLR' A
#
# COMPACT_ATOMS: atom_id res chain seq x y z
N MET A 1 5.32 1.41 15.20
CA MET A 1 4.68 2.74 15.10
C MET A 1 5.15 3.36 13.80
N ILE A 2 4.28 3.48 12.80
CA ILE A 2 4.60 4.10 11.51
C ILE A 2 4.52 5.63 11.73
N PRO A 3 5.55 6.43 11.41
CA PRO A 3 5.43 7.88 11.50
C PRO A 3 4.46 8.35 10.42
N GLU A 4 3.34 8.99 10.77
CA GLU A 4 2.46 9.59 9.77
C GLU A 4 3.08 10.88 9.22
N PRO A 5 3.01 11.13 7.90
CA PRO A 5 3.33 12.45 7.36
C PRO A 5 2.42 13.50 8.02
N SER A 6 3.00 14.63 8.40
CA SER A 6 2.30 15.71 9.12
C SER A 6 1.00 16.10 8.41
N LYS A 7 -0.13 16.03 9.12
CA LYS A 7 -1.46 16.47 8.62
C LYS A 7 -1.48 17.90 8.08
N LYS A 8 -0.50 18.72 8.47
CA LYS A 8 -0.41 20.14 8.11
C LYS A 8 0.05 20.38 6.66
N TYR A 9 0.73 19.41 6.05
CA TYR A 9 1.19 19.48 4.66
C TYR A 9 1.12 18.06 4.06
N PRO A 10 -0.01 17.66 3.45
CA PRO A 10 -0.08 16.38 2.78
C PRO A 10 0.95 16.38 1.65
N LEU A 11 1.87 15.43 1.71
CA LEU A 11 2.74 15.09 0.60
C LEU A 11 1.87 14.85 -0.65
N LYS A 12 2.33 15.30 -1.82
CA LYS A 12 1.70 14.89 -3.08
C LYS A 12 1.72 13.36 -3.18
N SER A 13 0.81 12.75 -3.93
CA SER A 13 0.67 11.29 -4.03
C SER A 13 2.01 10.58 -4.30
N ASP A 14 2.85 11.14 -5.18
CA ASP A 14 4.17 10.59 -5.50
C ASP A 14 5.19 10.75 -4.36
N GLU A 15 5.09 11.82 -3.58
CA GLU A 15 5.93 12.06 -2.41
C GLU A 15 5.57 11.10 -1.26
N GLN A 16 4.29 10.76 -1.11
CA GLN A 16 3.85 9.72 -0.17
C GLN A 16 4.40 8.35 -0.57
N ILE A 17 4.31 7.98 -1.84
CA ILE A 17 4.87 6.72 -2.34
C ILE A 17 6.39 6.69 -2.11
N ALA A 18 7.11 7.75 -2.46
CA ALA A 18 8.55 7.86 -2.25
C ALA A 18 8.93 7.70 -0.76
N TRP A 19 8.15 8.30 0.14
CA TRP A 19 8.34 8.17 1.58
C TRP A 19 8.17 6.71 2.05
N ILE A 20 7.12 6.00 1.61
CA ILE A 20 6.90 4.59 1.98
C ILE A 20 8.03 3.70 1.44
N LEU A 21 8.51 3.95 0.21
CA LEU A 21 9.62 3.20 -0.38
C LEU A 21 10.93 3.36 0.40
N ALA A 22 11.19 4.57 0.90
CA ALA A 22 12.37 4.87 1.72
C ALA A 22 12.27 4.29 3.15
N HIS A 23 11.07 3.99 3.64
CA HIS A 23 10.88 3.58 5.03
C HIS A 23 11.38 2.13 5.29
N PRO A 24 12.35 1.89 6.20
CA PRO A 24 12.98 0.58 6.37
C PRO A 24 12.05 -0.48 6.97
N ALA A 25 11.03 -0.08 7.72
CA ALA A 25 10.09 -1.00 8.37
C ALA A 25 8.99 -1.54 7.44
N MET A 26 8.93 -1.07 6.19
CA MET A 26 7.92 -1.54 5.22
C MET A 26 8.37 -2.84 4.58
N SER A 27 7.42 -3.78 4.41
CA SER A 27 7.72 -5.08 3.84
C SER A 27 8.26 -4.97 2.40
N PRO A 28 9.19 -5.85 1.98
CA PRO A 28 9.67 -5.88 0.61
C PRO A 28 8.55 -6.02 -0.41
N TRP A 29 7.52 -6.80 -0.08
CA TRP A 29 6.34 -6.98 -0.91
C TRP A 29 5.58 -5.67 -1.14
N LEU A 30 5.31 -4.89 -0.08
CA LEU A 30 4.62 -3.61 -0.21
C LEU A 30 5.44 -2.61 -1.03
N LYS A 31 6.77 -2.56 -0.81
CA LYS A 31 7.65 -1.70 -1.59
C LYS A 31 7.63 -2.06 -3.08
N GLN A 32 7.61 -3.35 -3.40
CA GLN A 32 7.54 -3.79 -4.79
C GLN A 32 6.19 -3.42 -5.42
N ALA A 33 5.08 -3.67 -4.72
CA ALA A 33 3.74 -3.30 -5.18
C ALA A 33 3.64 -1.80 -5.48
N LEU A 34 4.15 -0.95 -4.60
CA LEU A 34 4.17 0.49 -4.79
C LEU A 34 5.05 0.94 -5.97
N ARG A 35 6.22 0.31 -6.18
CA ARG A 35 7.05 0.59 -7.37
C ARG A 35 6.29 0.27 -8.65
N THR A 36 5.63 -0.89 -8.72
CA THR A 36 4.87 -1.30 -9.90
C THR A 36 3.60 -0.47 -10.12
N ALA A 37 3.01 0.06 -9.05
CA ALA A 37 1.81 0.90 -9.14
C ALA A 37 2.08 2.28 -9.75
N ARG A 38 3.31 2.80 -9.64
CA ARG A 38 3.68 4.14 -10.17
C ARG A 38 3.51 4.28 -11.67
N GLU A 39 3.56 3.17 -12.41
CA GLU A 39 3.48 3.14 -13.87
C GLU A 39 2.08 2.72 -14.36
N ARG A 40 1.12 2.54 -13.45
CA ARG A 40 -0.23 2.04 -13.76
C ARG A 40 -1.29 3.10 -13.53
N ASP A 41 -2.44 2.90 -14.18
CA ASP A 41 -3.64 3.67 -13.90
C ASP A 41 -4.05 3.51 -12.42
N PRO A 42 -4.25 4.61 -11.67
CA PRO A 42 -4.61 4.55 -10.26
C PRO A 42 -5.93 3.82 -9.96
N ASN A 43 -6.92 3.90 -10.85
CA ASN A 43 -8.20 3.22 -10.62
C ASN A 43 -8.05 1.71 -10.78
N ALA A 44 -7.27 1.26 -11.76
CA ALA A 44 -6.94 -0.15 -11.93
C ALA A 44 -6.19 -0.71 -10.71
N VAL A 45 -5.20 0.04 -10.19
CA VAL A 45 -4.46 -0.36 -8.98
C VAL A 45 -5.38 -0.45 -7.76
N LEU A 46 -6.28 0.52 -7.56
CA LEU A 46 -7.23 0.47 -6.43
C LEU A 46 -8.17 -0.72 -6.52
N ASN A 47 -8.65 -1.06 -7.72
CA ASN A 47 -9.46 -2.25 -7.92
C ASN A 47 -8.71 -3.54 -7.55
N ASP A 48 -7.46 -3.69 -8.00
CA ASP A 48 -6.61 -4.84 -7.65
C ASP A 48 -6.39 -4.95 -6.13
N LEU A 49 -6.22 -3.80 -5.45
CA LEU A 49 -6.03 -3.76 -3.99
C LEU A 49 -7.29 -4.15 -3.21
N GLU A 50 -8.48 -3.76 -3.67
CA GLU A 50 -9.74 -4.20 -3.04
C GLU A 50 -9.96 -5.70 -3.22
N VAL A 51 -9.67 -6.25 -4.40
CA VAL A 51 -9.69 -7.70 -4.63
C VAL A 51 -8.72 -8.41 -3.69
N LEU A 52 -7.48 -7.94 -3.61
CA LEU A 52 -6.47 -8.51 -2.72
C LEU A 52 -6.92 -8.46 -1.25
N ARG A 53 -7.46 -7.32 -0.80
CA ARG A 53 -7.99 -7.16 0.55
C ARG A 53 -9.10 -8.18 0.83
N HIS A 54 -10.02 -8.36 -0.11
CA HIS A 54 -11.11 -9.34 0.02
C HIS A 54 -10.57 -10.78 0.16
N VAL A 55 -9.64 -11.17 -0.72
CA VAL A 55 -9.01 -12.51 -0.70
C VAL A 55 -8.27 -12.75 0.63
N MET A 56 -7.51 -11.77 1.10
CA MET A 56 -6.77 -11.89 2.37
C MET A 56 -7.70 -12.01 3.58
N ASN A 57 -8.82 -11.27 3.59
CA ASN A 57 -9.83 -11.40 4.65
C ASN A 57 -10.49 -12.78 4.65
N SER A 58 -10.78 -13.34 3.47
CA SER A 58 -11.28 -14.71 3.35
C SER A 58 -10.27 -15.70 3.93
N LYS A 59 -9.00 -15.59 3.52
CA LYS A 59 -7.92 -16.46 4.00
C LYS A 59 -7.75 -16.41 5.52
N ILE A 60 -7.80 -15.23 6.13
CA ILE A 60 -7.74 -15.08 7.58
C ILE A 60 -8.94 -15.77 8.24
N SER A 61 -10.14 -15.58 7.68
CA SER A 61 -11.36 -16.19 8.20
C SER A 61 -11.32 -17.72 8.14
N ASP A 62 -10.72 -18.28 7.09
CA ASP A 62 -10.55 -19.73 6.95
C ASP A 62 -9.46 -20.29 7.88
N CYS A 63 -8.42 -19.52 8.22
CA CYS A 63 -7.42 -19.91 9.22
C CYS A 63 -7.93 -19.85 10.68
N LEU A 64 -9.04 -19.15 10.93
CA LEU A 64 -9.66 -19.03 12.25
C LEU A 64 -10.78 -20.04 12.50
N ARG A 65 -11.08 -20.90 11.51
CA ARG A 65 -12.03 -22.02 11.60
C ARG A 65 -11.31 -23.30 11.96
#